data_AF-A0AAE1DCV1-F1
#
_entry.id   AF-A0AAE1DCV1-F1
#
_cell.length_a   1.000
_cell.length_b   1.000
_cell.length_c   1.000
_cell.angle_alpha   90.00
_cell.angle_beta   90.00
_cell.angle_gamma   90.00
#
_symmetry.space_group_name_H-M   'P 1'
#
loop_
_entity.id
_entity.type
_entity.pdbx_description
1 polymer ?
#
loop_
_entity_poly.entity_id
_entity_poly.type
_entity_poly.pdbx_seq_one_letter_code
_entity_poly.pdbx_strand_id
1 'polypeptide(L)'
;MIFTTEGGAKSRHGRPVKTTNQIKCLLDGCDEWDVSADLPEWDSHPSIIKETRLRPDIVIHSASTQQLVMVEPTVPYENRIKKRKKYMYLTKELENAGYIAVVMVVEVMPEDS
;
A
#
# COMPACT_ATOMS: atom_id res chain seq x y z
N MET A 1 -13.08 3.02 24.08
CA MET A 1 -12.76 4.42 23.75
C MET A 1 -13.33 4.67 22.36
N ILE A 2 -14.36 5.50 22.25
CA ILE A 2 -15.12 5.72 21.01
C ILE A 2 -14.72 7.11 20.52
N PHE A 3 -14.13 7.21 19.33
CA PHE A 3 -13.91 8.50 18.69
C PHE A 3 -15.18 8.88 17.95
N THR A 4 -15.84 9.94 18.43
CA THR A 4 -17.01 10.55 17.81
C THR A 4 -16.56 11.42 16.65
N THR A 5 -17.08 11.19 15.45
CA THR A 5 -16.96 12.13 14.34
C THR A 5 -18.03 13.22 14.48
N GLU A 6 -17.60 14.47 14.56
CA GLU A 6 -18.49 15.64 14.51
C GLU A 6 -19.09 15.74 13.11
N GLY A 7 -20.39 15.49 13.00
CA GLY A 7 -21.12 15.51 11.74
C GLY A 7 -22.50 14.92 11.90
N GLY A 8 -23.36 15.62 12.64
CA GLY A 8 -24.75 15.21 12.82
C GLY A 8 -25.51 15.19 11.49
N ALA A 9 -25.91 14.00 11.04
CA ALA A 9 -27.05 13.83 10.15
C ALA A 9 -27.79 12.54 10.52
N LYS A 10 -29.02 12.72 10.99
CA LYS A 10 -29.92 11.65 11.42
C LYS A 10 -30.25 10.74 10.23
N SER A 11 -30.12 9.43 10.45
CA SER A 11 -30.59 8.39 9.52
C SER A 11 -32.05 8.63 9.15
N ARG A 12 -32.28 8.98 7.89
CA ARG A 12 -33.59 8.90 7.25
C ARG A 12 -33.52 7.74 6.27
N HIS A 13 -34.46 6.81 6.41
CA HIS A 13 -34.63 5.68 5.50
C HIS A 13 -34.92 6.21 4.09
N GLY A 14 -33.86 6.41 3.32
CA GLY A 14 -33.88 6.77 1.92
C GLY A 14 -33.59 5.54 1.09
N ARG A 15 -34.46 5.28 0.11
CA ARG A 15 -34.31 4.31 -0.97
C ARG A 15 -32.84 4.17 -1.39
N PRO A 16 -32.29 2.94 -1.57
CA PRO A 16 -30.90 2.78 -1.94
C PRO A 16 -30.68 3.44 -3.30
N VAL A 17 -30.01 4.60 -3.29
CA VAL A 17 -29.48 5.22 -4.48
C VAL A 17 -28.36 4.29 -4.93
N LYS A 18 -28.57 3.57 -6.04
CA LYS A 18 -27.50 2.87 -6.73
C LYS A 18 -26.49 3.92 -7.18
N THR A 19 -25.51 4.17 -6.34
CA THR A 19 -24.43 5.12 -6.59
C THR A 19 -23.42 4.43 -7.49
N THR A 20 -23.27 5.03 -8.68
CA THR A 20 -22.12 5.06 -9.59
C THR A 20 -20.90 4.25 -9.16
N ASN A 21 -20.36 3.42 -10.07
CA ASN A 21 -19.06 2.72 -9.98
C ASN A 21 -18.16 3.33 -8.91
N GLN A 22 -18.15 2.75 -7.71
CA GLN A 22 -17.25 3.19 -6.65
C GLN A 22 -15.83 3.00 -7.16
N ILE A 23 -15.11 4.11 -7.33
CA ILE A 23 -13.69 4.09 -7.66
C ILE A 23 -13.02 3.41 -6.46
N LYS A 24 -12.49 2.21 -6.67
CA LYS A 24 -11.70 1.52 -5.65
C LYS A 24 -10.39 2.27 -5.47
N CYS A 25 -10.11 2.71 -4.25
CA CYS A 25 -8.80 3.22 -3.85
C CYS A 25 -7.82 2.07 -3.60
N LEU A 26 -6.52 2.37 -3.61
CA LEU A 26 -5.46 1.37 -3.48
C LEU A 26 -5.52 0.58 -2.17
N LEU A 27 -5.95 1.23 -1.10
CA LEU A 27 -6.04 0.63 0.25
C LEU A 27 -7.48 0.27 0.64
N ASP A 28 -8.40 0.21 -0.33
CA ASP A 28 -9.76 -0.24 -0.07
C ASP A 28 -9.78 -1.74 0.27
N GLY A 29 -10.79 -2.15 1.05
CA GLY A 29 -11.05 -3.55 1.36
C GLY A 29 -10.49 -4.05 2.69
N CYS A 30 -9.78 -3.21 3.44
CA CYS A 30 -9.40 -3.46 4.83
C CYS A 30 -9.31 -2.15 5.63
N ASP A 31 -9.65 -2.21 6.92
CA ASP A 31 -9.48 -1.10 7.88
C ASP A 31 -8.16 -1.19 8.67
N GLU A 32 -7.45 -2.31 8.55
CA GLU A 32 -6.20 -2.61 9.24
C GLU A 32 -5.04 -2.61 8.23
N TRP A 33 -4.20 -1.59 8.35
CA TRP A 33 -2.99 -1.46 7.54
C TRP A 33 -1.80 -1.19 8.45
N ASP A 34 -0.78 -2.03 8.32
CA ASP A 34 0.50 -1.87 8.99
C ASP A 34 1.54 -1.34 8.00
N VAL A 35 2.35 -0.38 8.48
CA VAL A 35 3.40 0.27 7.69
C VAL A 35 4.75 -0.03 8.30
N SER A 36 5.70 -0.44 7.46
CA SER A 36 7.10 -0.66 7.82
C SER A 36 8.00 0.00 6.78
N ALA A 37 9.24 0.31 7.16
CA ALA A 37 10.20 0.97 6.28
C ALA A 37 11.59 0.36 6.46
N ASP A 38 12.45 0.47 5.44
CA ASP A 38 13.86 0.09 5.52
C ASP A 38 14.69 1.12 6.29
N LEU A 39 14.27 1.40 7.52
CA LEU A 39 14.94 2.31 8.43
C LEU A 39 15.35 1.55 9.69
N PRO A 40 16.55 1.80 10.26
CA PRO A 40 17.03 1.09 11.45
C PRO A 40 16.10 1.19 12.67
N GLU A 41 15.32 2.28 12.74
CA GLU A 41 14.46 2.61 13.88
C GLU A 41 13.01 2.16 13.70
N TRP A 42 12.64 1.68 12.52
CA TRP A 42 11.26 1.28 12.21
C TRP A 42 11.08 -0.23 12.30
N ASP A 43 9.82 -0.63 12.57
CA ASP A 43 9.46 -2.02 12.67
C ASP A 43 9.88 -2.80 11.42
N SER A 44 10.38 -4.00 11.66
CA SER A 44 10.90 -4.84 10.60
C SER A 44 9.81 -5.22 9.60
N HIS A 45 10.11 -5.19 8.30
CA HIS A 45 9.20 -5.62 7.23
C HIS A 45 8.46 -6.93 7.52
N PRO A 46 7.26 -7.17 6.94
CA PRO A 46 6.57 -8.45 7.12
C PRO A 46 7.44 -9.64 6.70
N SER A 47 7.24 -10.79 7.35
CA SER A 47 8.06 -12.01 7.16
C SER A 47 8.23 -12.37 5.68
N ILE A 48 7.14 -12.30 4.91
CA ILE A 48 7.11 -12.58 3.47
C ILE A 48 8.10 -11.71 2.68
N ILE A 49 8.36 -10.48 3.11
CA ILE A 49 9.37 -9.61 2.48
C ILE A 49 10.76 -9.95 3.00
N LYS A 50 10.94 -10.23 4.30
CA LYS A 50 12.26 -10.57 4.88
C LYS A 50 12.90 -11.80 4.25
N GLU A 51 12.09 -12.77 3.85
CA GLU A 51 12.55 -14.00 3.20
C GLU A 51 13.05 -13.75 1.78
N THR A 52 12.53 -12.72 1.14
CA THR A 52 13.00 -12.22 -0.15
C THR A 52 14.21 -11.37 0.17
N ARG A 53 15.35 -11.56 -0.51
CA ARG A 53 16.55 -10.73 -0.25
C ARG A 53 16.37 -9.26 -0.70
N LEU A 54 15.14 -8.83 -0.94
CA LEU A 54 14.76 -7.50 -1.36
C LEU A 54 14.41 -6.65 -0.14
N ARG A 55 14.66 -5.35 -0.28
CA ARG A 55 14.35 -4.32 0.70
C ARG A 55 13.64 -3.21 -0.06
N PRO A 56 12.30 -3.23 -0.11
CA PRO A 56 11.52 -2.04 -0.44
C PRO A 56 11.77 -0.97 0.61
N ASP A 57 11.80 0.30 0.22
CA ASP A 57 12.03 1.39 1.16
C ASP A 57 10.85 1.54 2.14
N ILE A 58 9.62 1.28 1.69
CA ILE A 58 8.42 1.25 2.52
C ILE A 58 7.53 0.07 2.09
N VAL A 59 6.92 -0.60 3.05
CA VAL A 59 5.91 -1.64 2.85
C VAL A 59 4.66 -1.29 3.66
N ILE A 60 3.53 -1.17 2.96
CA ILE A 60 2.20 -1.03 3.55
C ILE A 60 1.48 -2.35 3.32
N HIS A 61 0.93 -2.98 4.36
CA HIS A 61 0.36 -4.31 4.22
C HIS A 61 -0.82 -4.56 5.14
N SER A 62 -1.67 -5.50 4.73
CA SER A 62 -2.75 -6.04 5.54
C SER A 62 -2.58 -7.55 5.57
N ALA A 63 -2.28 -8.09 6.75
CA ALA A 63 -2.16 -9.53 6.94
C ALA A 63 -3.52 -10.24 6.76
N SER A 64 -4.60 -9.62 7.25
CA SER A 64 -5.96 -10.17 7.22
C SER A 64 -6.52 -10.30 5.80
N THR A 65 -6.13 -9.42 4.88
CA THR A 65 -6.60 -9.45 3.48
C THR A 65 -5.52 -9.84 2.47
N GLN A 66 -4.33 -10.22 2.93
CA GLN A 66 -3.18 -10.58 2.10
C GLN A 66 -2.86 -9.51 1.04
N GLN A 67 -2.93 -8.24 1.42
CA GLN A 67 -2.61 -7.12 0.54
C GLN A 67 -1.25 -6.55 0.90
N LEU A 68 -0.46 -6.21 -0.12
CA LEU A 68 0.90 -5.72 0.03
C LEU A 68 1.17 -4.60 -0.99
N VAL A 69 1.59 -3.45 -0.50
CA VAL A 69 2.03 -2.32 -1.32
C VAL A 69 3.48 -2.02 -0.97
N MET A 70 4.36 -2.22 -1.95
CA MET A 70 5.78 -1.89 -1.87
C MET A 70 6.00 -0.53 -2.51
N VAL A 71 6.52 0.43 -1.74
CA VAL A 71 6.81 1.78 -2.22
C VAL A 71 8.31 1.96 -2.34
N GLU A 72 8.74 2.44 -3.51
CA GLU A 72 10.13 2.72 -3.82
C GLU A 72 10.27 4.18 -4.30
N PRO A 73 10.81 5.07 -3.46
CA PRO A 73 11.28 6.37 -3.88
C PRO A 73 12.31 6.30 -5.02
N THR A 74 12.19 7.19 -6.00
CA THR A 74 13.14 7.34 -7.10
C THR A 74 13.50 8.80 -7.31
N VAL A 75 14.80 9.07 -7.50
CA VAL A 75 15.34 10.31 -8.05
C VAL A 75 16.51 9.94 -8.98
N PRO A 76 16.53 10.38 -10.24
CA PRO A 76 15.44 10.99 -11.02
C PRO A 76 14.49 9.93 -11.63
N TYR A 77 13.39 10.35 -12.28
CA TYR A 77 12.31 9.47 -12.76
C TYR A 77 12.78 8.38 -13.75
N GLU A 78 13.90 8.59 -14.43
CA GLU A 78 14.49 7.70 -15.44
C GLU A 78 14.79 6.32 -14.87
N ASN A 79 15.02 6.24 -13.55
CA ASN A 79 15.26 4.98 -12.84
C ASN A 79 13.99 4.16 -12.57
N ARG A 80 12.79 4.69 -12.85
CA ARG A 80 11.50 4.05 -12.54
C ARG A 80 11.36 2.64 -13.10
N ILE A 81 11.77 2.43 -14.36
CA ILE A 81 11.65 1.12 -15.02
C ILE A 81 12.56 0.09 -14.34
N LYS A 82 13.79 0.49 -13.98
CA LYS A 82 14.76 -0.38 -13.30
C LYS A 82 14.25 -0.77 -11.91
N LYS A 83 13.73 0.19 -11.14
CA LYS A 83 13.14 -0.05 -9.82
C LYS A 83 11.91 -0.96 -9.90
N ARG A 84 10.99 -0.74 -10.85
CA ARG A 84 9.83 -1.62 -11.03
C ARG A 84 10.23 -3.06 -11.40
N LYS A 85 11.22 -3.23 -12.30
CA LYS A 85 11.72 -4.56 -12.70
C LYS A 85 12.33 -5.35 -11.55
N LYS A 86 12.94 -4.69 -10.55
CA LYS A 86 13.50 -5.33 -9.33
C LYS A 86 12.47 -6.23 -8.64
N TYR A 87 11.19 -5.83 -8.66
CA TYR A 87 10.13 -6.49 -7.92
C TYR A 87 9.22 -7.40 -8.78
N MET A 88 9.44 -7.49 -10.09
CA MET A 88 8.55 -8.25 -11.00
C MET A 88 8.40 -9.72 -10.63
N TYR A 89 9.50 -10.37 -10.21
CA TYR A 89 9.44 -11.78 -9.81
C TYR A 89 8.74 -11.94 -8.47
N LEU A 90 9.05 -11.06 -7.51
CA LEU A 90 8.41 -11.07 -6.19
C LEU A 90 6.89 -10.86 -6.30
N THR A 91 6.42 -9.88 -7.09
CA THR A 91 4.98 -9.67 -7.27
C THR A 91 4.29 -10.91 -7.82
N LYS A 92 4.93 -11.62 -8.75
CA LYS A 92 4.38 -12.85 -9.32
C LYS A 92 4.35 -14.00 -8.31
N GLU A 93 5.39 -14.15 -7.49
CA GLU A 93 5.41 -15.14 -6.42
C GLU A 93 4.32 -14.87 -5.36
N LEU A 94 4.13 -13.60 -5.00
CA LEU A 94 3.08 -13.15 -4.09
C LEU A 94 1.68 -13.41 -4.66
N GLU A 95 1.45 -13.06 -5.92
CA GLU A 95 0.19 -13.36 -6.63
C GLU A 95 -0.10 -14.87 -6.64
N ASN A 96 0.91 -15.71 -6.92
CA ASN A 96 0.76 -17.16 -6.86
C ASN A 96 0.47 -17.68 -5.44
N ALA A 97 0.91 -16.96 -4.41
CA ALA A 97 0.63 -17.24 -3.01
C ALA A 97 -0.72 -16.64 -2.53
N GLY A 98 -1.49 -16.02 -3.42
CA GLY A 98 -2.82 -15.46 -3.13
C GLY A 98 -2.80 -14.00 -2.65
N TYR A 99 -1.65 -13.33 -2.68
CA TYR A 99 -1.55 -11.93 -2.30
C TYR A 99 -1.98 -10.99 -3.43
N ILE A 100 -2.54 -9.85 -3.06
CA ILE A 100 -2.67 -8.68 -3.95
C ILE A 100 -1.43 -7.80 -3.72
N ALA A 101 -0.47 -7.85 -4.64
CA ALA A 101 0.81 -7.15 -4.52
C ALA A 101 0.93 -6.00 -5.52
N VAL A 102 1.22 -4.79 -5.03
CA VAL A 102 1.42 -3.59 -5.87
C VAL A 102 2.79 -2.98 -5.61
N VAL A 103 3.48 -2.58 -6.68
CA VAL A 103 4.74 -1.83 -6.60
C VAL A 103 4.50 -0.40 -7.05
N MET A 104 4.59 0.53 -6.11
CA MET A 104 4.55 1.96 -6.37
C MET A 104 5.96 2.52 -6.44
N VAL A 105 6.30 3.14 -7.57
CA VAL A 105 7.56 3.88 -7.69
C VAL A 105 7.20 5.36 -7.66
N VAL A 106 7.69 6.07 -6.66
CA VAL A 106 7.29 7.45 -6.34
C VAL A 106 8.46 8.38 -6.58
N GLU A 107 8.24 9.45 -7.32
CA GLU A 107 9.25 10.50 -7.51
C GLU A 107 9.31 11.38 -6.28
N VAL A 108 10.52 11.60 -5.75
CA VAL A 108 10.74 12.51 -4.63
C VAL A 108 11.52 13.70 -5.16
N MET A 109 10.88 14.87 -5.21
CA MET A 109 11.58 16.09 -5.64
C MET A 109 12.52 16.53 -4.52
N PRO A 110 13.80 16.81 -4.80
CA PRO A 110 14.68 17.41 -3.81
C PRO A 110 14.17 18.81 -3.44
N GLU A 111 14.35 19.21 -2.17
CA GLU A 111 13.85 20.49 -1.64
C GLU A 111 14.42 21.72 -2.39
N ASP A 112 15.56 21.56 -3.07
CA ASP A 112 16.28 22.62 -3.78
C ASP A 112 16.04 22.65 -5.31
N SER A 113 14.95 22.05 -5.81
CA SER A 113 14.63 22.01 -7.25
C SER A 113 13.73 23.13 -7.76
#